data_AF-A0A329ZWC6-F1
#
_entry.id   AF-A0A329ZWC6-F1
#
_cell.length_a   1.000
_cell.length_b   1.000
_cell.length_c   1.000
_cell.angle_alpha   90.00
_cell.angle_beta   90.00
_cell.angle_gamma   90.00
#
_symmetry.space_group_name_H-M   'P 1'
#
loop_
_entity.id
_entity.type
_entity.pdbx_description
1 polymer ?
#
loop_
_entity_poly.entity_id
_entity_poly.type
_entity_poly.pdbx_seq_one_letter_code
_entity_poly.pdbx_strand_id
1 'polypeptide(L)'
;MNSIVKELTFMGIVITICITTLISSTLLINSKGISDAELINIAGSERMLTQKMLKELYTLDFISLYTTTNTFEERLALLEGGQHKGIKIPNDKKIKEQLEAVKIQWNLFRKQLENFKHHIYHSLRQEHIQQEFDSYLYFYGNAQISEFDRELTDTNLVLLWLIDDLVTLYTEKSIATREYLSLFQYVSALILLCVGAYGMRLIWNIKKQFDDFIAKSKQIASMDTQTAIQSPLFTQTGKEENEFCQVALHLNTFLERLNIVKSSPAQAKMLSEKISNDINAIIDDINHNINELHLSNEEKNKLMNEINISENIAIESSEQLITTAKLLEQLKESLENVTLYLNNPK
;
A
#
# COMPACT_ATOMS: atom_id res chain seq x y z
N MET A 1 12.07 8.91 -18.66
CA MET A 1 13.06 8.47 -17.64
C MET A 1 12.36 7.53 -16.67
N ASN A 2 12.36 6.23 -16.98
CA ASN A 2 11.82 5.19 -16.09
C ASN A 2 12.92 4.83 -15.09
N SER A 3 12.85 5.45 -13.93
CA SER A 3 13.73 5.12 -12.81
C SER A 3 13.23 3.82 -12.18
N ILE A 4 14.15 2.87 -11.98
CA ILE A 4 13.88 1.62 -11.27
C ILE A 4 13.22 1.91 -9.91
N VAL A 5 13.71 2.95 -9.22
CA VAL A 5 13.17 3.38 -7.92
C VAL A 5 11.70 3.83 -8.05
N LYS A 6 11.34 4.56 -9.11
CA LYS A 6 9.96 5.00 -9.34
C LYS A 6 9.01 3.82 -9.55
N GLU A 7 9.40 2.84 -10.37
CA GLU A 7 8.58 1.66 -10.64
C GLU A 7 8.38 0.81 -9.39
N LEU A 8 9.45 0.64 -8.59
CA LEU A 8 9.41 -0.11 -7.34
C LEU A 8 8.58 0.60 -6.25
N THR A 9 8.68 1.93 -6.19
CA THR A 9 7.88 2.76 -5.27
C THR A 9 6.40 2.74 -5.65
N PHE A 10 6.07 2.87 -6.94
CA PHE A 10 4.69 2.78 -7.42
C PHE A 10 4.07 1.43 -7.06
N MET A 11 4.80 0.33 -7.31
CA MET A 11 4.36 -1.01 -6.92
C MET A 11 4.12 -1.13 -5.42
N GLY A 12 5.06 -0.64 -4.61
CA GLY A 12 4.94 -0.64 -3.15
C GLY A 12 3.65 0.05 -2.69
N ILE A 13 3.36 1.25 -3.23
CA ILE A 13 2.14 2.00 -2.92
C ILE A 13 0.89 1.18 -3.29
N VAL A 14 0.85 0.60 -4.49
CA VAL A 14 -0.29 -0.22 -4.95
C VAL A 14 -0.50 -1.43 -4.04
N ILE A 15 0.56 -2.15 -3.68
CA ILE A 15 0.50 -3.31 -2.77
C ILE A 15 -0.03 -2.88 -1.40
N THR A 16 0.51 -1.81 -0.82
CA THR A 16 0.07 -1.30 0.49
C THR A 16 -1.41 -0.95 0.47
N ILE A 17 -1.87 -0.19 -0.54
CA ILE A 17 -3.29 0.16 -0.67
C ILE A 17 -4.16 -1.10 -0.79
N CYS A 18 -3.76 -2.07 -1.62
CA CYS A 18 -4.52 -3.30 -1.79
C CYS A 18 -4.62 -4.11 -0.48
N ILE A 19 -3.50 -4.28 0.24
CA ILE A 19 -3.47 -5.01 1.50
C ILE A 19 -4.32 -4.30 2.56
N THR A 20 -4.15 -2.98 2.73
CA THR A 20 -4.94 -2.20 3.69
C THR A 20 -6.43 -2.32 3.38
N THR A 21 -6.82 -2.21 2.10
CA THR A 21 -8.22 -2.32 1.70
C THR A 21 -8.78 -3.73 1.93
N LEU A 22 -8.00 -4.77 1.68
CA LEU A 22 -8.38 -6.16 2.00
C LEU A 22 -8.60 -6.38 3.50
N ILE A 23 -7.68 -5.90 4.34
CA ILE A 23 -7.80 -6.03 5.79
C ILE A 23 -9.02 -5.25 6.29
N SER A 24 -9.16 -3.98 5.90
CA SER A 24 -10.29 -3.14 6.29
C SER A 24 -11.62 -3.72 5.84
N SER A 25 -11.72 -4.22 4.60
CA SER A 25 -12.95 -4.87 4.11
C SER A 25 -13.30 -6.12 4.92
N THR A 26 -12.31 -6.95 5.28
CA THR A 26 -12.51 -8.15 6.10
C THR A 26 -13.04 -7.79 7.49
N LEU A 27 -12.45 -6.78 8.13
CA LEU A 27 -12.90 -6.29 9.43
C LEU A 27 -14.34 -5.75 9.35
N LEU A 28 -14.66 -5.01 8.28
CA LEU A 28 -16.01 -4.49 8.04
C LEU A 28 -17.04 -5.61 7.82
N ILE A 29 -16.71 -6.64 7.03
CA ILE A 29 -17.59 -7.82 6.84
C ILE A 29 -17.85 -8.49 8.18
N ASN A 30 -16.81 -8.73 8.98
CA ASN A 30 -16.95 -9.44 10.24
C ASN A 30 -17.78 -8.65 11.26
N SER A 31 -17.48 -7.36 11.42
CA SER A 31 -18.23 -6.48 12.32
C SER A 31 -19.69 -6.34 11.91
N LYS A 32 -19.99 -6.18 10.61
CA LYS A 32 -21.37 -6.15 10.11
C LYS A 32 -22.07 -7.49 10.28
N GLY A 33 -21.38 -8.59 10.00
CA GLY A 33 -21.95 -9.93 10.15
C GLY A 33 -22.43 -10.24 11.57
N ILE A 34 -21.69 -9.78 12.59
CA ILE A 34 -22.12 -9.90 14.00
C ILE A 34 -23.40 -9.08 14.26
N SER A 35 -23.41 -7.82 13.82
CA SER A 35 -24.57 -6.94 14.00
C SER A 35 -25.82 -7.46 13.25
N ASP A 36 -25.66 -7.94 12.03
CA ASP A 36 -26.75 -8.47 11.23
C ASP A 36 -27.31 -9.78 11.84
N ALA A 37 -26.42 -10.66 12.34
CA ALA A 37 -26.83 -11.89 13.01
C ALA A 37 -27.64 -11.60 14.29
N GLU A 38 -27.27 -10.57 15.06
CA GLU A 38 -28.03 -10.14 16.22
C GLU A 38 -29.43 -9.64 15.83
N LEU A 39 -29.55 -8.81 14.79
CA LEU A 39 -30.84 -8.34 14.27
C LEU A 39 -31.73 -9.50 13.79
N ILE A 40 -31.17 -10.45 13.04
CA ILE A 40 -31.89 -11.64 12.56
C ILE A 40 -32.36 -12.48 13.74
N ASN A 41 -31.54 -12.63 14.79
CA ASN A 41 -31.92 -13.38 15.98
C ASN A 41 -33.02 -12.70 16.78
N ILE A 42 -32.95 -11.37 16.95
CA ILE A 42 -34.00 -10.58 17.61
C ILE A 42 -35.31 -10.75 16.84
N ALA A 43 -35.33 -10.43 15.54
CA ALA A 43 -36.52 -10.60 14.69
C ALA A 43 -37.03 -12.06 14.67
N GLY A 44 -36.12 -13.03 14.62
CA GLY A 44 -36.45 -14.45 14.64
C GLY A 44 -37.11 -14.88 15.94
N SER A 45 -36.69 -14.31 17.07
CA SER A 45 -37.26 -14.58 18.38
C SER A 45 -38.65 -13.99 18.56
N GLU A 46 -38.98 -12.88 17.88
CA GLU A 46 -40.33 -12.30 17.90
C GLU A 46 -41.38 -13.30 17.42
N ARG A 47 -41.07 -14.12 16.40
CA ARG A 47 -41.94 -15.21 15.94
C ARG A 47 -42.31 -16.14 17.09
N MET A 48 -41.32 -16.57 17.86
CA MET A 48 -41.53 -17.46 19.01
C MET A 48 -42.34 -16.76 20.12
N LEU A 49 -42.10 -15.48 20.37
CA LEU A 49 -42.83 -14.71 21.37
C LEU A 49 -44.32 -14.57 21.02
N THR A 50 -44.67 -14.36 19.74
CA THR A 50 -46.09 -14.32 19.32
C THR A 50 -46.84 -15.61 19.62
N GLN A 51 -46.22 -16.76 19.35
CA GLN A 51 -46.80 -18.08 19.64
C GLN A 51 -46.85 -18.36 21.14
N LYS A 52 -45.81 -17.93 21.87
CA LYS A 52 -45.71 -18.08 23.33
C LYS A 52 -46.81 -17.28 24.04
N MET A 53 -47.07 -16.04 23.62
CA MET A 53 -48.17 -15.23 24.15
C MET A 53 -49.52 -15.93 23.97
N LEU A 54 -49.77 -16.50 22.79
CA LEU A 54 -51.00 -17.22 22.50
C LEU A 54 -51.15 -18.45 23.42
N LYS A 55 -50.10 -19.23 23.57
CA LYS A 55 -50.08 -20.38 24.51
C LYS A 55 -50.34 -19.95 25.94
N GLU A 56 -49.63 -18.94 26.44
CA GLU A 56 -49.75 -18.44 27.82
C GLU A 56 -51.14 -17.90 28.12
N LEU A 57 -51.76 -17.26 27.13
CA LEU A 57 -53.15 -16.82 27.21
C LEU A 57 -54.11 -18.00 27.37
N TYR A 58 -53.98 -19.06 26.56
CA TYR A 58 -54.86 -20.23 26.67
C TYR A 58 -54.62 -21.07 27.92
N THR A 59 -53.40 -21.06 28.46
CA THR A 59 -53.10 -21.68 29.76
C THR A 59 -53.41 -20.78 30.94
N LEU A 60 -53.95 -19.58 30.70
CA LEU A 60 -54.32 -18.59 31.73
C LEU A 60 -53.14 -18.13 32.61
N ASP A 61 -51.92 -18.21 32.09
CA ASP A 61 -50.71 -17.74 32.77
C ASP A 61 -50.47 -16.26 32.46
N PHE A 62 -51.28 -15.40 33.09
CA PHE A 62 -51.24 -13.96 32.83
C PHE A 62 -49.94 -13.28 33.30
N ILE A 63 -49.23 -13.88 34.26
CA ILE A 63 -47.93 -13.36 34.73
C ILE A 63 -46.88 -13.56 33.64
N SER A 64 -46.79 -14.77 33.10
CA SER A 64 -45.88 -15.05 31.99
C SER A 64 -46.28 -14.27 30.74
N LEU A 65 -47.58 -14.17 30.43
CA LEU A 65 -48.08 -13.38 29.30
C LEU A 65 -47.63 -11.92 29.36
N TYR A 66 -47.74 -11.28 30.53
CA TYR A 66 -47.29 -9.90 30.72
C TYR A 66 -45.78 -9.77 30.45
N THR A 67 -44.98 -10.71 30.96
CA THR A 67 -43.53 -10.73 30.78
C THR A 67 -43.16 -10.93 29.31
N THR A 68 -43.82 -11.88 28.62
CA THR A 68 -43.60 -12.17 27.20
C THR A 68 -44.01 -10.97 26.33
N THR A 69 -45.13 -10.32 26.64
CA THR A 69 -45.60 -9.09 25.97
C THR A 69 -44.57 -7.98 26.08
N ASN A 70 -44.09 -7.67 27.28
CA ASN A 70 -43.07 -6.62 27.46
C ASN A 70 -41.76 -6.96 26.74
N THR A 71 -41.35 -8.24 26.78
CA THR A 71 -40.13 -8.70 26.07
C THR A 71 -40.27 -8.50 24.56
N PHE A 72 -41.44 -8.77 23.99
CA PHE A 72 -41.75 -8.53 22.58
C PHE A 72 -41.63 -7.03 22.26
N GLU A 73 -42.27 -6.16 23.05
CA GLU A 73 -42.25 -4.71 22.81
C GLU A 73 -40.85 -4.09 22.93
N GLU A 74 -40.08 -4.50 23.94
CA GLU A 74 -38.70 -4.05 24.12
C GLU A 74 -37.82 -4.42 22.92
N ARG A 75 -37.96 -5.65 22.42
CA ARG A 75 -37.18 -6.14 21.28
C ARG A 75 -37.62 -5.55 19.95
N LEU A 76 -38.92 -5.38 19.74
CA LEU A 76 -39.43 -4.67 18.56
C LEU A 76 -38.89 -3.23 18.51
N ALA A 77 -38.84 -2.53 19.66
CA ALA A 77 -38.24 -1.21 19.74
C ALA A 77 -36.73 -1.19 19.40
N LEU A 78 -35.99 -2.27 19.70
CA LEU A 78 -34.58 -2.41 19.29
C LEU A 78 -34.45 -2.50 17.76
N LEU A 79 -35.37 -3.19 17.09
CA LEU A 79 -35.39 -3.30 15.62
C LEU A 79 -35.69 -1.97 14.92
N GLU A 80 -36.26 -1.00 15.63
CA GLU A 80 -36.65 0.32 15.12
C GLU A 80 -35.61 1.42 15.31
N GLY A 81 -34.72 1.28 16.30
CA GLY A 81 -33.72 2.32 16.62
C GLY A 81 -33.51 2.57 18.10
N GLY A 82 -34.09 1.75 18.98
CA GLY A 82 -33.86 1.81 20.40
C GLY A 82 -32.37 1.84 20.73
N GLN A 83 -31.94 2.77 21.59
CA GLN A 83 -30.55 2.97 21.94
C GLN A 83 -30.01 1.82 22.79
N HIS A 84 -29.63 0.72 22.14
CA HIS A 84 -28.79 -0.28 22.78
C HIS A 84 -27.78 -0.92 21.83
N LYS A 85 -26.54 -1.03 22.33
CA LYS A 85 -25.48 -1.95 21.88
C LYS A 85 -24.94 -1.82 20.45
N GLY A 86 -24.77 -0.61 19.90
CA GLY A 86 -24.00 -0.47 18.65
C GLY A 86 -24.56 -1.24 17.45
N ILE A 87 -25.81 -1.73 17.56
CA ILE A 87 -26.53 -2.41 16.49
C ILE A 87 -26.91 -1.34 15.48
N LYS A 88 -26.33 -1.41 14.29
CA LYS A 88 -26.60 -0.44 13.24
C LYS A 88 -27.76 -0.94 12.39
N ILE A 89 -28.92 -0.32 12.56
CA ILE A 89 -30.11 -0.69 11.79
C ILE A 89 -29.89 -0.32 10.31
N PRO A 90 -30.10 -1.26 9.38
CA PRO A 90 -30.04 -0.98 7.95
C PRO A 90 -31.02 0.15 7.57
N ASN A 91 -30.53 1.16 6.87
CA ASN A 91 -31.38 2.19 6.28
C ASN A 91 -32.00 1.65 4.97
N ASP A 92 -32.86 0.65 5.10
CA ASP A 92 -33.54 -0.01 3.98
C ASP A 92 -35.04 0.31 4.00
N LYS A 93 -35.56 0.77 2.86
CA LYS A 93 -36.97 1.16 2.74
C LYS A 93 -37.90 -0.02 2.99
N LYS A 94 -37.59 -1.21 2.47
CA LYS A 94 -38.44 -2.40 2.61
C LYS A 94 -38.52 -2.87 4.06
N ILE A 95 -37.37 -2.88 4.75
CA ILE A 95 -37.30 -3.26 6.18
C ILE A 95 -38.14 -2.29 7.03
N LYS A 96 -38.06 -0.98 6.74
CA LYS A 96 -38.87 0.02 7.45
C LYS A 96 -40.37 -0.16 7.19
N GLU A 97 -40.76 -0.36 5.93
CA GLU A 97 -42.17 -0.61 5.57
C GLU A 97 -42.69 -1.87 6.26
N GLN A 98 -41.89 -2.93 6.29
CA GLN A 98 -42.25 -4.18 6.96
C GLN A 98 -42.35 -4.04 8.48
N LEU A 99 -41.43 -3.30 9.11
CA LEU A 99 -41.51 -2.99 10.55
C LEU A 99 -42.79 -2.22 10.89
N GLU A 100 -43.19 -1.26 10.06
CA GLU A 100 -44.46 -0.54 10.27
C GLU A 100 -45.66 -1.48 10.13
N ALA A 101 -45.65 -2.41 9.16
CA ALA A 101 -46.69 -3.43 9.04
C ALA A 101 -46.77 -4.34 10.28
N VAL A 102 -45.61 -4.79 10.79
CA VAL A 102 -45.52 -5.57 12.04
C VAL A 102 -46.10 -4.79 13.21
N LYS A 103 -45.79 -3.49 13.36
CA LYS A 103 -46.33 -2.65 14.44
C LYS A 103 -47.84 -2.50 14.37
N ILE A 104 -48.38 -2.25 13.18
CA ILE A 104 -49.84 -2.11 12.99
C ILE A 104 -50.53 -3.41 13.41
N GLN A 105 -50.01 -4.54 12.94
CA GLN A 105 -50.58 -5.85 13.27
C GLN A 105 -50.39 -6.22 14.75
N TRP A 106 -49.25 -5.87 15.35
CA TRP A 106 -48.98 -6.03 16.77
C TRP A 106 -50.01 -5.28 17.62
N ASN A 107 -50.28 -4.02 17.31
CA ASN A 107 -51.25 -3.22 18.06
C ASN A 107 -52.66 -3.84 18.03
N LEU A 108 -53.05 -4.42 16.89
CA LEU A 108 -54.31 -5.16 16.75
C LEU A 108 -54.31 -6.42 17.64
N PHE A 109 -53.26 -7.24 17.52
CA PHE A 109 -53.10 -8.47 18.30
C PHE A 109 -53.08 -8.20 19.81
N ARG A 110 -52.31 -7.21 20.26
CA ARG A 110 -52.22 -6.79 21.66
C ARG A 110 -53.57 -6.39 22.22
N LYS A 111 -54.37 -5.63 21.44
CA LYS A 111 -55.71 -5.24 21.86
C LYS A 111 -56.63 -6.46 22.03
N GLN A 112 -56.53 -7.44 21.15
CA GLN A 112 -57.29 -8.70 21.27
C GLN A 112 -56.82 -9.52 22.49
N LEU A 113 -55.50 -9.64 22.74
CA LEU A 113 -54.98 -10.30 23.95
C LEU A 113 -55.59 -9.70 25.22
N GLU A 114 -55.61 -8.37 25.32
CA GLU A 114 -56.16 -7.65 26.47
C GLU A 114 -57.68 -7.82 26.61
N ASN A 115 -58.42 -7.76 25.49
CA ASN A 115 -59.86 -7.99 25.47
C ASN A 115 -60.21 -9.42 25.93
N PHE A 116 -59.45 -10.43 25.49
CA PHE A 116 -59.66 -11.82 25.91
C PHE A 116 -59.43 -11.99 27.40
N LYS A 117 -58.31 -11.47 27.89
CA LYS A 117 -57.94 -11.50 29.31
C LYS A 117 -59.05 -10.88 30.16
N HIS A 118 -59.58 -9.74 29.73
CA HIS A 118 -60.69 -9.08 30.41
C HIS A 118 -61.95 -9.95 30.42
N HIS A 119 -62.31 -10.53 29.26
CA HIS A 119 -63.49 -11.40 29.15
C HIS A 119 -63.40 -12.65 30.04
N ILE A 120 -62.25 -13.33 30.05
CA ILE A 120 -62.03 -14.48 30.92
C ILE A 120 -62.04 -14.09 32.40
N TYR A 121 -61.34 -13.02 32.77
CA TYR A 121 -61.31 -12.57 34.16
C TYR A 121 -62.71 -12.21 34.70
N HIS A 122 -63.54 -11.57 33.88
CA HIS A 122 -64.92 -11.26 34.24
C HIS A 122 -65.79 -12.50 34.35
N SER A 123 -65.61 -13.46 33.44
CA SER A 123 -66.41 -14.70 33.41
C SER A 123 -66.07 -15.62 34.59
N LEU A 124 -64.78 -15.76 34.93
CA LEU A 124 -64.31 -16.50 36.11
C LEU A 124 -64.73 -15.87 37.45
N ARG A 125 -64.97 -14.55 37.49
CA ARG A 125 -65.39 -13.83 38.70
C ARG A 125 -66.89 -13.94 38.99
N GLN A 126 -67.72 -14.25 38.00
CA GLN A 126 -69.17 -14.40 38.19
C GLN A 126 -69.57 -15.80 38.66
N GLU A 127 -68.72 -16.81 38.50
CA GLU A 127 -68.94 -18.15 39.03
C GLU A 127 -68.26 -18.34 40.40
N HIS A 128 -69.00 -18.82 41.40
CA HIS A 128 -68.43 -19.23 42.69
C HIS A 128 -67.47 -20.40 42.46
N ILE A 129 -66.18 -20.19 42.73
CA ILE A 129 -65.10 -21.15 42.51
C ILE A 129 -65.25 -22.33 43.48
N GLN A 130 -65.19 -23.59 42.99
CA GLN A 130 -64.16 -24.57 43.43
C GLN A 130 -64.22 -25.95 42.75
N GLN A 131 -65.22 -26.32 41.95
CA GLN A 131 -65.21 -27.65 41.31
C GLN A 131 -65.60 -27.57 39.82
N GLU A 132 -64.68 -28.10 39.02
CA GLU A 132 -64.68 -28.21 37.56
C GLU A 132 -64.22 -26.99 36.74
N PHE A 133 -63.04 -26.48 37.07
CA PHE A 133 -62.20 -25.71 36.15
C PHE A 133 -61.90 -26.50 34.84
N ASP A 134 -61.82 -27.83 34.93
CA ASP A 134 -61.64 -28.72 33.77
C ASP A 134 -62.90 -28.81 32.88
N SER A 135 -64.10 -28.61 33.45
CA SER A 135 -65.35 -28.53 32.69
C SER A 135 -65.48 -27.17 32.00
N TYR A 136 -64.90 -26.10 32.55
CA TYR A 136 -64.92 -24.76 31.93
C TYR A 136 -64.21 -24.72 30.56
N LEU A 137 -63.09 -25.43 30.40
CA LEU A 137 -62.41 -25.55 29.10
C LEU A 137 -63.10 -26.54 28.15
N TYR A 138 -63.83 -27.53 28.67
CA TYR A 138 -64.58 -28.54 27.88
C TYR A 138 -66.00 -28.07 27.48
N PHE A 139 -66.59 -27.11 28.20
CA PHE A 139 -67.98 -26.66 28.06
C PHE A 139 -68.16 -25.39 27.22
N TYR A 140 -67.14 -24.54 27.05
CA TYR A 140 -67.28 -23.21 26.42
C TYR A 140 -67.29 -23.21 24.87
N GLY A 141 -68.06 -24.12 24.28
CA GLY A 141 -68.47 -24.11 22.87
C GLY A 141 -69.51 -23.03 22.55
N ASN A 142 -69.33 -21.80 23.04
CA ASN A 142 -70.24 -20.69 22.77
C ASN A 142 -69.76 -19.96 21.51
N ALA A 143 -70.64 -19.68 20.55
CA ALA A 143 -70.30 -19.10 19.24
C ALA A 143 -69.45 -17.81 19.30
N GLN A 144 -69.58 -17.04 20.37
CA GLN A 144 -68.87 -15.77 20.56
C GLN A 144 -67.41 -15.95 20.99
N ILE A 145 -67.08 -16.98 21.78
CA ILE A 145 -65.69 -17.29 22.16
C ILE A 145 -64.98 -17.99 21.01
N SER A 146 -65.68 -18.84 20.23
CA SER A 146 -65.08 -19.43 19.03
C SER A 146 -64.83 -18.43 17.90
N GLU A 147 -65.61 -17.34 17.82
CA GLU A 147 -65.34 -16.21 16.93
C GLU A 147 -64.15 -15.37 17.41
N PHE A 148 -64.11 -15.05 18.70
CA PHE A 148 -63.00 -14.35 19.32
C PHE A 148 -61.67 -15.12 19.19
N ASP A 149 -61.71 -16.43 19.45
CA ASP A 149 -60.59 -17.35 19.36
C ASP A 149 -60.03 -17.44 17.93
N ARG A 150 -60.93 -17.45 16.94
CA ARG A 150 -60.58 -17.37 15.52
C ARG A 150 -59.93 -16.04 15.18
N GLU A 151 -60.51 -14.91 15.59
CA GLU A 151 -59.95 -13.58 15.31
C GLU A 151 -58.55 -13.42 15.90
N LEU A 152 -58.34 -13.89 17.13
CA LEU A 152 -57.05 -13.85 17.81
C LEU A 152 -56.02 -14.75 17.11
N THR A 153 -56.40 -15.96 16.74
CA THR A 153 -55.53 -16.91 16.04
C THR A 153 -55.16 -16.40 14.64
N ASP A 154 -56.12 -15.87 13.90
CA ASP A 154 -55.89 -15.31 12.56
C ASP A 154 -54.95 -14.09 12.63
N THR A 155 -55.18 -13.20 13.59
CA THR A 155 -54.34 -12.01 13.79
C THR A 155 -52.92 -12.42 14.19
N ASN A 156 -52.76 -13.45 15.01
CA ASN A 156 -51.48 -14.04 15.38
C ASN A 156 -50.75 -14.65 14.19
N LEU A 157 -51.44 -15.40 13.32
CA LEU A 157 -50.86 -15.99 12.11
C LEU A 157 -50.38 -14.91 11.13
N VAL A 158 -51.15 -13.84 10.94
CA VAL A 158 -50.73 -12.69 10.12
C VAL A 158 -49.51 -12.02 10.73
N LEU A 159 -49.49 -11.80 12.04
CA LEU A 159 -48.32 -11.21 12.73
C LEU A 159 -47.08 -12.11 12.58
N LEU A 160 -47.24 -13.43 12.75
CA LEU A 160 -46.19 -14.41 12.57
C LEU A 160 -45.60 -14.33 11.14
N TRP A 161 -46.46 -14.27 10.12
CA TRP A 161 -46.04 -14.15 8.73
C TRP A 161 -45.30 -12.83 8.45
N LEU A 162 -45.79 -11.71 8.98
CA LEU A 162 -45.12 -10.42 8.81
C LEU A 162 -43.73 -10.40 9.46
N ILE A 163 -43.58 -11.02 10.63
CA ILE A 163 -42.28 -11.14 11.29
C ILE A 163 -41.37 -12.11 10.52
N ASP A 164 -41.91 -13.18 9.95
CA ASP A 164 -41.14 -14.13 9.12
C ASP A 164 -40.57 -13.46 7.86
N ASP A 165 -41.37 -12.64 7.19
CA ASP A 165 -40.92 -11.81 6.07
C ASP A 165 -39.87 -10.78 6.51
N LEU A 166 -40.04 -10.16 7.69
CA LEU A 166 -39.03 -9.26 8.25
C LEU A 166 -37.68 -9.97 8.48
N VAL A 167 -37.69 -11.19 9.03
CA VAL A 167 -36.48 -12.03 9.20
C VAL A 167 -35.84 -12.32 7.85
N THR A 168 -36.66 -12.63 6.84
CA THR A 168 -36.20 -12.89 5.46
C THR A 168 -35.53 -11.65 4.88
N LEU A 169 -36.13 -10.46 5.01
CA LEU A 169 -35.56 -9.20 4.54
C LEU A 169 -34.22 -8.87 5.20
N TYR A 170 -34.09 -9.06 6.52
CA TYR A 170 -32.80 -8.89 7.21
C TYR A 170 -31.75 -9.90 6.72
N THR A 171 -32.16 -11.15 6.51
CA THR A 171 -31.29 -12.23 6.03
C THR A 171 -30.78 -11.94 4.63
N GLU A 172 -31.68 -11.62 3.68
CA GLU A 172 -31.33 -11.25 2.31
C GLU A 172 -30.40 -10.04 2.27
N LYS A 173 -30.68 -9.02 3.09
CA LYS A 173 -29.83 -7.82 3.17
C LYS A 173 -28.41 -8.15 3.65
N SER A 174 -28.29 -9.01 4.66
CA SER A 174 -27.01 -9.44 5.20
C SER A 174 -26.23 -10.26 4.16
N ILE A 175 -26.89 -11.20 3.50
CA ILE A 175 -26.31 -12.02 2.42
C ILE A 175 -25.80 -11.14 1.28
N ALA A 176 -26.64 -10.26 0.73
CA ALA A 176 -26.27 -9.40 -0.39
C ALA A 176 -25.08 -8.48 -0.05
N THR A 177 -25.05 -7.94 1.17
CA THR A 177 -23.92 -7.10 1.63
C THR A 177 -22.63 -7.92 1.74
N ARG A 178 -22.72 -9.15 2.25
CA ARG A 178 -21.59 -10.06 2.38
C ARG A 178 -21.06 -10.52 1.02
N GLU A 179 -21.94 -10.85 0.08
CA GLU A 179 -21.58 -11.26 -1.28
C GLU A 179 -20.84 -10.14 -2.01
N TYR A 180 -21.35 -8.90 -1.97
CA TYR A 180 -20.69 -7.75 -2.59
C TYR A 180 -19.27 -7.54 -2.04
N LEU A 181 -19.12 -7.56 -0.72
CA LEU A 181 -17.81 -7.37 -0.07
C LEU A 181 -16.86 -8.54 -0.35
N SER A 182 -17.36 -9.78 -0.38
CA SER A 182 -16.57 -10.97 -0.73
C SER A 182 -16.10 -10.93 -2.19
N LEU A 183 -16.97 -10.54 -3.13
CA LEU A 183 -16.61 -10.36 -4.53
C LEU A 183 -15.48 -9.32 -4.69
N PHE A 184 -15.59 -8.19 -3.99
CA PHE A 184 -14.55 -7.16 -3.98
C PHE A 184 -13.20 -7.71 -3.46
N GLN A 185 -13.22 -8.58 -2.44
CA GLN A 185 -12.00 -9.23 -1.93
C GLN A 185 -11.36 -10.15 -2.98
N TYR A 186 -12.15 -10.93 -3.72
CA TYR A 186 -11.62 -11.79 -4.78
C TYR A 186 -10.99 -10.97 -5.92
N VAL A 187 -11.62 -9.87 -6.32
CA VAL A 187 -11.06 -8.96 -7.34
C VAL A 187 -9.76 -8.34 -6.84
N SER A 188 -9.73 -7.86 -5.59
CA SER A 188 -8.53 -7.28 -4.98
C SER A 188 -7.38 -8.29 -4.86
N ALA A 189 -7.70 -9.55 -4.52
CA ALA A 189 -6.73 -10.64 -4.48
C ALA A 189 -6.16 -10.96 -5.87
N LEU A 190 -7.01 -10.96 -6.91
CA LEU A 190 -6.56 -11.14 -8.29
C LEU A 190 -5.62 -10.01 -8.73
N ILE A 191 -5.96 -8.76 -8.41
CA ILE A 191 -5.10 -7.60 -8.69
C ILE A 191 -3.75 -7.75 -7.99
N LEU A 192 -3.73 -8.16 -6.72
CA LEU A 192 -2.49 -8.43 -5.98
C LEU A 192 -1.64 -9.51 -6.64
N LEU A 193 -2.25 -10.57 -7.18
CA LEU A 193 -1.54 -11.61 -7.92
C LEU A 193 -0.90 -11.02 -9.18
N CYS A 194 -1.63 -10.23 -9.96
CA CYS A 194 -1.09 -9.55 -11.13
C CYS A 194 0.05 -8.59 -10.79
N VAL A 195 -0.10 -7.79 -9.73
CA VAL A 195 0.95 -6.87 -9.25
C VAL A 195 2.17 -7.65 -8.75
N GLY A 196 1.98 -8.77 -8.05
CA GLY A 196 3.05 -9.65 -7.61
C GLY A 196 3.81 -10.27 -8.78
N ALA A 197 3.11 -10.74 -9.81
CA ALA A 197 3.71 -11.26 -11.03
C ALA A 197 4.50 -10.17 -11.79
N TYR A 198 3.94 -8.97 -11.89
CA TYR A 198 4.65 -7.80 -12.43
C TYR A 198 5.91 -7.48 -11.61
N GLY A 199 5.83 -7.60 -10.28
CA GLY A 199 6.96 -7.44 -9.36
C GLY A 199 8.08 -8.42 -9.59
N MET A 200 7.75 -9.70 -9.75
CA MET A 200 8.76 -10.71 -10.08
C MET A 200 9.44 -10.41 -11.41
N ARG A 201 8.68 -9.99 -12.44
CA ARG A 201 9.24 -9.61 -13.73
C ARG A 201 10.19 -8.41 -13.60
N LEU A 202 9.79 -7.39 -12.84
CA LEU A 202 10.61 -6.19 -12.60
C LEU A 202 11.92 -6.55 -11.89
N ILE A 203 11.85 -7.35 -10.82
CA ILE A 203 13.03 -7.82 -10.09
C ILE A 203 13.97 -8.60 -11.01
N TRP A 204 13.43 -9.46 -11.88
CA TRP A 204 14.24 -10.18 -12.86
C TRP A 204 14.95 -9.24 -13.84
N ASN A 205 14.25 -8.20 -14.32
CA ASN A 205 14.84 -7.21 -15.22
C ASN A 205 15.98 -6.45 -14.55
N ILE A 206 15.77 -5.98 -13.32
CA ILE A 206 16.79 -5.31 -12.50
C ILE A 206 17.99 -6.23 -12.30
N LYS A 207 17.76 -7.51 -11.94
CA LYS A 207 18.84 -8.48 -11.77
C LYS A 207 19.66 -8.66 -13.06
N LYS A 208 18.99 -8.82 -14.21
CA LYS A 208 19.67 -8.96 -15.50
C LYS A 208 20.52 -7.74 -15.84
N GLN A 209 19.98 -6.54 -15.61
CA GLN A 209 20.69 -5.27 -15.84
C GLN A 209 21.89 -5.11 -14.89
N PHE A 210 21.75 -5.53 -13.63
CA PHE A 210 22.83 -5.55 -12.65
C PHE A 210 23.93 -6.56 -13.03
N ASP A 211 23.57 -7.78 -13.40
CA ASP A 211 24.53 -8.81 -13.82
C ASP A 211 25.31 -8.36 -15.06
N ASP A 212 24.65 -7.73 -16.04
CA ASP A 212 25.28 -7.14 -17.24
C ASP A 212 26.23 -5.99 -16.86
N PHE A 213 25.81 -5.13 -15.94
CA PHE A 213 26.66 -4.04 -15.42
C PHE A 213 27.93 -4.59 -14.75
N ILE A 214 27.81 -5.61 -13.89
CA ILE A 214 28.96 -6.24 -13.23
C ILE A 214 29.88 -6.92 -14.24
N ALA A 215 29.33 -7.64 -15.22
CA ALA A 215 30.11 -8.31 -16.25
C ALA A 215 30.93 -7.31 -17.08
N LYS A 216 30.30 -6.22 -17.54
CA LYS A 216 30.96 -5.15 -18.29
C LYS A 216 31.99 -4.40 -17.45
N SER A 217 31.69 -4.14 -16.17
CA SER A 217 32.63 -3.53 -15.23
C SER A 217 33.89 -4.39 -15.04
N LYS A 218 33.75 -5.71 -14.88
CA LYS A 218 34.89 -6.65 -14.83
C LYS A 218 35.70 -6.68 -16.13
N GLN A 219 35.03 -6.62 -17.28
CA GLN A 219 35.72 -6.56 -18.57
C GLN A 219 36.56 -5.29 -18.70
N ILE A 220 36.02 -4.13 -18.32
CA ILE A 220 36.78 -2.89 -18.30
C ILE A 220 37.99 -2.96 -17.36
N ALA A 221 37.83 -3.55 -16.17
CA ALA A 221 38.93 -3.72 -15.22
C ALA A 221 40.06 -4.65 -15.72
N SER A 222 39.79 -5.47 -16.75
CA SER A 222 40.76 -6.39 -17.36
C SER A 222 41.23 -5.96 -18.75
N MET A 223 40.69 -4.88 -19.32
CA MET A 223 41.10 -4.32 -20.60
C MET A 223 42.20 -3.26 -20.42
N ASP A 224 43.10 -3.16 -21.41
CA ASP A 224 43.98 -2.01 -21.49
C ASP A 224 43.17 -0.72 -21.74
N THR A 225 43.59 0.36 -21.08
CA THR A 225 42.95 1.69 -21.09
C THR A 225 42.63 2.21 -22.49
N GLN A 226 43.46 1.91 -23.48
CA GLN A 226 43.30 2.40 -24.85
C GLN A 226 42.20 1.64 -25.61
N THR A 227 42.03 0.35 -25.29
CA THR A 227 40.98 -0.51 -25.87
C THR A 227 39.61 -0.19 -25.26
N ALA A 228 39.56 0.07 -23.95
CA ALA A 228 38.34 0.43 -23.24
C ALA A 228 37.68 1.73 -23.74
N ILE A 229 38.48 2.64 -24.33
CA ILE A 229 38.02 3.94 -24.85
C ILE A 229 37.55 3.84 -26.30
N GLN A 230 38.20 3.03 -27.13
CA GLN A 230 37.84 2.88 -28.55
C GLN A 230 36.55 2.07 -28.75
N SER A 231 36.24 1.16 -27.82
CA SER A 231 34.98 0.42 -27.79
C SER A 231 34.30 0.57 -26.43
N PRO A 232 33.55 1.66 -26.19
CA PRO A 232 32.83 1.82 -24.94
C PRO A 232 31.87 0.66 -24.74
N LEU A 233 32.16 -0.20 -23.76
CA LEU A 233 31.36 -1.39 -23.42
C LEU A 233 29.94 -1.03 -22.95
N PHE A 234 29.80 0.20 -22.46
CA PHE A 234 28.52 0.81 -22.14
C PHE A 234 28.13 1.79 -23.25
N THR A 235 27.30 1.35 -24.18
CA THR A 235 26.73 2.21 -25.24
C THR A 235 25.32 2.66 -24.90
N GLN A 236 24.92 3.85 -25.35
CA GLN A 236 23.54 4.37 -25.27
C GLN A 236 22.56 3.70 -26.26
N THR A 237 22.80 2.45 -26.65
CA THR A 237 21.96 1.77 -27.64
C THR A 237 20.91 0.91 -26.94
N GLY A 238 19.89 1.55 -26.35
CA GLY A 238 18.76 0.85 -25.76
C GLY A 238 17.69 1.76 -25.17
N LYS A 239 16.43 1.46 -25.45
CA LYS A 239 15.19 2.22 -25.12
C LYS A 239 14.92 2.50 -23.63
N GLU A 240 15.82 2.16 -22.70
CA GLU A 240 15.58 2.30 -21.26
C GLU A 240 16.79 2.95 -20.58
N GLU A 241 16.77 4.28 -20.45
CA GLU A 241 17.64 5.04 -19.56
C GLU A 241 17.31 4.69 -18.09
N ASN A 242 17.99 3.69 -17.56
CA ASN A 242 17.93 3.33 -16.14
C ASN A 242 19.18 3.83 -15.38
N GLU A 243 19.15 3.69 -14.05
CA GLU A 243 20.22 4.15 -13.16
C GLU A 243 21.57 3.45 -13.45
N PHE A 244 21.54 2.17 -13.84
CA PHE A 244 22.76 1.44 -14.21
C PHE A 244 23.43 1.99 -15.47
N CYS A 245 22.64 2.41 -16.46
CA CYS A 245 23.14 3.05 -17.67
C CYS A 245 23.80 4.40 -17.36
N GLN A 246 23.25 5.17 -16.41
CA GLN A 246 23.85 6.44 -15.97
C GLN A 246 25.19 6.22 -15.26
N VAL A 247 25.27 5.26 -14.33
CA VAL A 247 26.53 4.90 -13.65
C VAL A 247 27.58 4.45 -14.66
N ALA A 248 27.18 3.61 -15.61
CA ALA A 248 28.02 3.15 -16.69
C ALA A 248 28.58 4.29 -17.57
N LEU A 249 27.76 5.30 -17.88
CA LEU A 249 28.18 6.47 -18.65
C LEU A 249 29.18 7.35 -17.87
N HIS A 250 28.96 7.53 -16.57
CA HIS A 250 29.91 8.22 -15.70
C HIS A 250 31.25 7.49 -15.61
N LEU A 251 31.23 6.15 -15.57
CA LEU A 251 32.43 5.34 -15.57
C LEU A 251 33.22 5.48 -16.88
N ASN A 252 32.56 5.45 -18.05
CA ASN A 252 33.22 5.71 -19.33
C ASN A 252 33.89 7.10 -19.36
N THR A 253 33.18 8.14 -18.90
CA THR A 253 33.71 9.51 -18.84
C THR A 253 34.94 9.61 -17.93
N PHE A 254 34.91 8.90 -16.80
CA PHE A 254 36.06 8.84 -15.88
C PHE A 254 37.28 8.18 -16.54
N LEU A 255 37.09 7.06 -17.23
CA LEU A 255 38.18 6.32 -17.90
C LEU A 255 38.79 7.12 -19.04
N GLU A 256 37.97 7.82 -19.82
CA GLU A 256 38.43 8.70 -20.89
C GLU A 256 39.33 9.81 -20.33
N ARG A 257 38.88 10.49 -19.26
CA ARG A 257 39.67 11.52 -18.57
C ARG A 257 40.96 10.96 -18.00
N LEU A 258 40.91 9.76 -17.41
CA LEU A 258 42.09 9.09 -16.85
C LEU A 258 43.15 8.82 -17.93
N ASN A 259 42.73 8.36 -19.11
CA ASN A 259 43.66 8.06 -20.19
C ASN A 259 44.30 9.31 -20.80
N ILE A 260 43.54 10.41 -20.95
CA ILE A 260 44.11 11.71 -21.36
C ILE A 260 45.22 12.13 -20.39
N VAL A 261 44.99 11.95 -19.09
CA VAL A 261 45.99 12.24 -18.04
C VAL A 261 47.16 11.26 -18.06
N LYS A 262 46.98 10.01 -18.51
CA LYS A 262 48.05 8.99 -18.62
C LYS A 262 49.04 9.26 -19.77
N SER A 263 48.59 9.81 -20.90
CA SER A 263 49.46 10.05 -22.08
C SER A 263 50.25 11.35 -22.03
N SER A 264 49.79 12.34 -21.25
CA SER A 264 50.39 13.68 -21.16
C SER A 264 51.74 13.80 -20.41
N PRO A 265 52.03 13.03 -19.33
CA PRO A 265 53.22 13.24 -18.48
C PRO A 265 54.53 12.89 -19.17
N ALA A 266 54.58 11.79 -19.93
CA ALA A 266 55.80 11.36 -20.63
C ALA A 266 56.20 12.35 -21.72
N GLN A 267 55.21 12.88 -22.45
CA GLN A 267 55.43 13.91 -23.46
C GLN A 267 55.82 15.25 -22.83
N ALA A 268 55.18 15.64 -21.72
CA ALA A 268 55.53 16.86 -20.98
C ALA A 268 56.96 16.81 -20.45
N LYS A 269 57.41 15.66 -19.92
CA LYS A 269 58.78 15.47 -19.44
C LYS A 269 59.81 15.60 -20.57
N MET A 270 59.62 14.90 -21.70
CA MET A 270 60.53 15.00 -22.85
C MET A 270 60.58 16.41 -23.43
N LEU A 271 59.44 17.10 -23.50
CA LEU A 271 59.37 18.47 -23.97
C LEU A 271 60.10 19.42 -23.00
N SER A 272 59.97 19.22 -21.70
CA SER A 272 60.66 19.99 -20.66
C SER A 272 62.18 19.84 -20.75
N GLU A 273 62.66 18.61 -20.94
CA GLU A 273 64.08 18.32 -21.14
C GLU A 273 64.62 18.97 -22.42
N LYS A 274 63.84 18.94 -23.51
CA LYS A 274 64.20 19.60 -24.76
C LYS A 274 64.25 21.12 -24.64
N ILE A 275 63.24 21.75 -24.02
CA ILE A 275 63.18 23.21 -23.81
C ILE A 275 64.39 23.68 -23.00
N SER A 276 64.77 22.94 -21.95
CA SER A 276 65.96 23.26 -21.16
C SER A 276 67.24 23.28 -22.00
N ASN A 277 67.42 22.28 -22.87
CA ASN A 277 68.58 22.20 -23.76
C ASN A 277 68.57 23.30 -24.83
N ASP A 278 67.41 23.57 -25.44
CA ASP A 278 67.27 24.60 -26.47
C ASP A 278 67.53 26.01 -25.89
N ILE A 279 67.11 26.27 -24.66
CA ILE A 279 67.35 27.54 -23.97
C ILE A 279 68.82 27.73 -23.64
N ASN A 280 69.51 26.69 -23.16
CA ASN A 280 70.97 26.75 -22.95
C ASN A 280 71.71 27.07 -24.26
N ALA A 281 71.31 26.43 -25.37
CA ALA A 281 71.91 26.71 -26.67
C ALA A 281 71.65 28.15 -27.15
N ILE A 282 70.44 28.68 -26.95
CA ILE A 282 70.10 30.07 -27.27
C ILE A 282 70.93 31.05 -26.43
N ILE A 283 71.12 30.76 -25.14
CA ILE A 283 71.91 31.60 -24.23
C ILE A 283 73.38 31.61 -24.65
N ASP A 284 73.94 30.46 -25.01
CA ASP A 284 75.31 30.36 -25.52
C ASP A 284 75.49 31.17 -26.82
N ASP A 285 74.53 31.07 -27.76
CA ASP A 285 74.54 31.85 -29.00
C ASP A 285 74.41 33.35 -28.75
N ILE A 286 73.53 33.76 -27.82
CA ILE A 286 73.36 35.17 -27.46
C ILE A 286 74.61 35.71 -26.78
N ASN A 287 75.22 34.94 -25.86
CA ASN A 287 76.46 35.32 -25.18
C ASN A 287 77.63 35.46 -26.16
N HIS A 288 77.68 34.61 -27.19
CA HIS A 288 78.66 34.71 -28.26
C HIS A 288 78.47 36.00 -29.08
N ASN A 289 77.24 36.32 -29.45
CA ASN A 289 76.91 37.42 -30.36
C ASN A 289 76.78 38.80 -29.67
N ILE A 290 76.48 38.85 -28.36
CA ILE A 290 76.40 40.11 -27.58
C ILE A 290 77.73 40.85 -27.57
N ASN A 291 78.84 40.14 -27.67
CA ASN A 291 80.17 40.75 -27.75
C ASN A 291 80.42 41.46 -29.08
N GLU A 292 79.77 41.03 -30.16
CA GLU A 292 79.88 41.62 -31.50
C GLU A 292 78.94 42.81 -31.71
N LEU A 293 77.90 42.97 -30.88
CA LEU A 293 76.98 44.11 -30.94
C LEU A 293 77.65 45.40 -30.40
N HIS A 294 77.54 46.50 -31.15
CA HIS A 294 77.98 47.86 -30.75
C HIS A 294 77.03 48.52 -29.73
N LEU A 295 76.67 47.79 -28.67
CA LEU A 295 75.85 48.30 -27.56
C LEU A 295 76.72 48.96 -26.49
N SER A 296 76.19 49.96 -25.79
CA SER A 296 76.88 50.51 -24.61
C SER A 296 76.97 49.47 -23.50
N ASN A 297 77.98 49.58 -22.62
CA ASN A 297 78.16 48.63 -21.52
C ASN A 297 76.93 48.54 -20.59
N GLU A 298 76.16 49.63 -20.46
CA GLU A 298 74.94 49.63 -19.65
C GLU A 298 73.78 48.85 -20.31
N GLU A 299 73.65 48.94 -21.64
CA GLU A 299 72.64 48.20 -22.41
C GLU A 299 72.96 46.71 -22.48
N LYS A 300 74.24 46.35 -22.64
CA LYS A 300 74.68 44.94 -22.57
C LYS A 300 74.36 44.32 -21.21
N ASN A 301 74.63 45.04 -20.12
CA ASN A 301 74.34 44.56 -18.77
C ASN A 301 72.84 44.41 -18.50
N LYS A 302 72.01 45.33 -18.99
CA LYS A 302 70.54 45.21 -18.88
C LYS A 302 70.02 44.00 -19.67
N LEU A 303 70.48 43.82 -20.91
CA LEU A 303 70.08 42.68 -21.74
C LEU A 303 70.50 41.35 -21.11
N MET A 304 71.73 41.25 -20.60
CA MET A 304 72.24 40.07 -19.91
C MET A 304 71.42 39.74 -18.66
N ASN A 305 71.01 40.76 -17.90
CA ASN A 305 70.19 40.58 -16.71
C ASN A 305 68.79 40.03 -17.06
N GLU A 306 68.16 40.54 -18.13
CA GLU A 306 66.87 40.04 -18.60
C GLU A 306 66.96 38.59 -19.14
N ILE A 307 68.07 38.24 -19.81
CA ILE A 307 68.32 36.86 -20.28
C ILE A 307 68.48 35.91 -19.10
N ASN A 308 69.26 36.28 -18.08
CA ASN A 308 69.43 35.48 -16.86
C ASN A 308 68.10 35.30 -16.10
N ILE A 309 67.23 36.32 -16.10
CA ILE A 309 65.87 36.19 -15.52
C ILE A 309 65.04 35.19 -16.34
N SER A 310 65.08 35.29 -17.67
CA SER A 310 64.39 34.36 -18.57
C SER A 310 64.89 32.91 -18.42
N GLU A 311 66.19 32.72 -18.23
CA GLU A 311 66.82 31.42 -17.94
C GLU A 311 66.29 30.84 -16.64
N ASN A 312 66.30 31.62 -15.56
CA ASN A 312 65.78 31.20 -14.26
C ASN A 312 64.30 30.81 -14.33
N ILE A 313 63.48 31.59 -15.03
CA ILE A 313 62.05 31.28 -15.23
C ILE A 313 61.87 29.98 -16.02
N ALA A 314 62.70 29.75 -17.04
CA ALA A 314 62.64 28.55 -17.85
C ALA A 314 63.08 27.29 -17.08
N ILE A 315 64.14 27.39 -16.28
CA ILE A 315 64.61 26.30 -15.41
C ILE A 315 63.53 25.98 -14.37
N GLU A 316 62.99 27.00 -13.69
CA GLU A 316 61.93 26.81 -12.68
C GLU A 316 60.68 26.18 -13.31
N SER A 317 60.26 26.68 -14.47
CA SER A 317 59.11 26.12 -15.21
C SER A 317 59.36 24.67 -15.63
N SER A 318 60.59 24.33 -16.02
CA SER A 318 60.98 22.96 -16.39
C SER A 318 60.98 22.04 -15.16
N GLU A 319 61.51 22.48 -14.02
CA GLU A 319 61.49 21.72 -12.77
C GLU A 319 60.07 21.48 -12.26
N GLN A 320 59.19 22.48 -12.35
CA GLN A 320 57.78 22.35 -11.99
C GLN A 320 57.05 21.36 -12.92
N LEU A 321 57.34 21.38 -14.23
CA LEU A 321 56.77 20.43 -15.19
C LEU A 321 57.26 19.00 -14.94
N ILE A 322 58.55 18.81 -14.66
CA ILE A 322 59.12 17.50 -14.29
C ILE A 322 58.51 16.98 -12.99
N THR A 323 58.34 17.84 -11.99
CA THR A 323 57.73 17.49 -10.71
C THR A 323 56.26 17.08 -10.90
N THR A 324 55.52 17.83 -11.70
CA THR A 324 54.13 17.53 -12.04
C THR A 324 54.02 16.21 -12.80
N ALA A 325 54.89 15.97 -13.78
CA ALA A 325 54.94 14.70 -14.51
C ALA A 325 55.23 13.51 -13.57
N LYS A 326 56.13 13.69 -12.59
CA LYS A 326 56.45 12.67 -11.59
C LYS A 326 55.28 12.38 -10.65
N LEU A 327 54.55 13.40 -10.20
CA LEU A 327 53.34 13.22 -9.40
C LEU A 327 52.24 12.46 -10.17
N LEU A 328 52.11 12.72 -11.47
CA LEU A 328 51.19 11.99 -12.34
C LEU A 328 51.63 10.54 -12.58
N GLU A 329 52.94 10.27 -12.68
CA GLU A 329 53.48 8.91 -12.72
C GLU A 329 53.18 8.14 -11.43
N GLN A 330 53.36 8.78 -10.27
CA GLN A 330 53.03 8.18 -8.96
C GLN A 330 51.53 7.90 -8.81
N LEU A 331 50.67 8.80 -9.30
CA LEU A 331 49.23 8.58 -9.33
C LEU A 331 48.88 7.37 -10.22
N LYS A 332 49.49 7.26 -11.39
CA LYS A 332 49.33 6.10 -12.29
C LYS A 332 49.76 4.81 -11.61
N GLU A 333 50.93 4.78 -10.99
CA GLU A 333 51.44 3.61 -10.27
C GLU A 333 50.52 3.21 -9.09
N SER A 334 50.00 4.19 -8.35
CA SER A 334 49.01 3.96 -7.29
C SER A 334 47.71 3.36 -7.83
N LEU A 335 47.22 3.84 -8.97
CA LEU A 335 46.03 3.30 -9.62
C LEU A 335 46.25 1.88 -10.17
N GLU A 336 47.39 1.62 -10.80
CA GLU A 336 47.77 0.28 -11.28
C GLU A 336 47.83 -0.74 -10.13
N ASN A 337 48.37 -0.33 -8.97
CA ASN A 337 48.37 -1.12 -7.75
C ASN A 337 46.96 -1.43 -7.23
N VAL A 338 46.04 -0.46 -7.26
CA VAL A 338 44.63 -0.69 -6.88
C VAL A 338 43.98 -1.74 -7.78
N THR A 339 44.23 -1.71 -9.10
CA THR A 339 43.77 -2.77 -10.02
C THR A 339 44.34 -4.15 -9.71
N LEU A 340 45.61 -4.25 -9.29
CA LEU A 340 46.22 -5.51 -8.87
C LEU A 340 45.56 -6.08 -7.60
N TYR A 341 45.22 -5.24 -6.63
CA TYR A 341 44.51 -5.65 -5.41
C TYR A 341 43.08 -6.13 -5.68
N LEU A 342 42.40 -5.59 -6.69
CA LEU A 342 41.04 -6.01 -7.07
C LEU A 342 41.01 -7.33 -7.87
N ASN A 343 42.09 -7.65 -8.61
CA ASN A 343 42.20 -8.87 -9.40
C ASN A 343 42.73 -10.09 -8.61
N ASN A 344 43.18 -9.90 -7.37
CA ASN A 344 43.53 -10.97 -6.42
C ASN A 344 42.86 -10.73 -5.06
N PRO A 345 41.54 -10.97 -4.92
CA PRO A 345 40.90 -10.95 -3.61
C PRO A 345 41.44 -12.13 -2.80
N LYS A 346 42.02 -11.86 -1.64
CA LYS A 346 42.28 -12.90 -0.63
C LYS A 346 40.98 -13.50 -0.11
#